data_AF-A0A6U2IH12-F1
#
_entry.id   AF-A0A6U2IH12-F1
#
_cell.length_a   1.000
_cell.length_b   1.000
_cell.length_c   1.000
_cell.angle_alpha   90.00
_cell.angle_beta   90.00
_cell.angle_gamma   90.00
#
_symmetry.space_group_name_H-M   'P 1'
#
loop_
_entity.id
_entity.type
_entity.pdbx_description
1 polymer ?
#
loop_
_entity_poly.entity_id
_entity_poly.type
_entity_poly.pdbx_seq_one_letter_code
_entity_poly.pdbx_strand_id
1 'polypeptide(L)'
;MFAMCSRFLQGQETDHKTVDQIRNAVKAGSELTVRILNYTKTGKPFWNMFTLAPMLDTRGQARFYVGVQVDVTAANDKSAYRQTSQDTVAGKGHQAAGLISTALQGMGMGGNAWEGIPTAIMQRKPHKAADLAYKALAAMEAAEGKLKLPHFRRVKQLGAGDVGLVDLVQLQGSEHKFAIKTLEKREMHERNKVQRVLTESQILMAVDHPFLPTVYCTLQTDTHLHFVMEFCDGGELYGLLNSQPKKRLKEAHVRFYVAEVLMALQYLHLLGFVYR
;
A
#
# COMPACT_ATOMS: atom_id res chain seq x y z
N MET A 1 22.99 -0.85 -12.06
CA MET A 1 23.68 0.40 -12.44
C MET A 1 22.78 1.56 -12.04
N PHE A 2 22.83 1.97 -10.77
CA PHE A 2 22.01 3.06 -10.26
C PHE A 2 22.61 4.39 -10.75
N ALA A 3 21.88 5.09 -11.60
CA ALA A 3 22.18 6.47 -11.94
C ALA A 3 22.01 7.31 -10.67
N MET A 4 23.11 7.52 -9.93
CA MET A 4 23.17 8.59 -8.96
C MET A 4 22.81 9.89 -9.69
N CYS A 5 21.71 10.51 -9.29
CA CYS A 5 21.31 11.85 -9.66
C CYS A 5 22.28 12.87 -9.01
N SER A 6 23.60 12.74 -9.25
CA SER A 6 24.67 13.38 -8.45
C SER A 6 24.99 14.80 -8.86
N ARG A 7 24.22 15.42 -9.77
CA ARG A 7 24.45 16.80 -10.20
C ARG A 7 23.21 17.69 -10.23
N PHE A 8 22.02 17.14 -10.02
CA PHE A 8 20.78 17.87 -10.34
C PHE A 8 20.51 19.09 -9.44
N LEU A 9 21.15 19.16 -8.26
CA LEU A 9 20.96 20.24 -7.29
C LEU A 9 22.27 20.78 -6.70
N GLN A 10 23.44 20.37 -7.21
CA GLN A 10 24.75 20.86 -6.76
C GLN A 10 25.19 22.03 -7.64
N GLY A 11 25.84 23.04 -7.06
CA GLY A 11 26.38 24.20 -7.77
C GLY A 11 27.75 24.62 -7.26
N GLN A 12 28.23 25.79 -7.68
CA GLN A 12 29.63 26.22 -7.46
C GLN A 12 30.02 26.30 -5.98
N GLU A 13 29.09 26.67 -5.11
CA GLU A 13 29.34 26.81 -3.66
C GLU A 13 28.84 25.61 -2.84
N THR A 14 28.44 24.49 -3.48
CA THR A 14 28.06 23.29 -2.73
C THR A 14 29.29 22.64 -2.09
N ASP A 15 29.30 22.51 -0.76
CA ASP A 15 30.42 21.90 -0.03
C ASP A 15 30.60 20.41 -0.38
N HIS A 16 31.75 20.10 -0.98
CA HIS A 16 32.13 18.74 -1.35
C HIS A 16 32.27 17.82 -0.15
N LYS A 17 32.67 18.32 1.03
CA LYS A 17 32.78 17.49 2.25
C LYS A 17 31.42 16.97 2.67
N THR A 18 30.38 17.79 2.60
CA THR A 18 28.99 17.38 2.88
C THR A 18 28.49 16.36 1.87
N VAL A 19 28.84 16.51 0.59
CA VAL A 19 28.51 15.51 -0.45
C VAL A 19 29.19 14.17 -0.17
N ASP A 20 30.44 14.18 0.28
CA ASP A 20 31.17 12.96 0.65
C ASP A 20 30.59 12.30 1.92
N GLN A 21 30.11 13.09 2.89
CA GLN A 21 29.37 12.55 4.03
C GLN A 21 28.12 11.78 3.58
N ILE A 22 27.33 12.35 2.64
CA ILE A 22 26.16 11.67 2.07
C ILE A 22 26.58 10.38 1.36
N ARG A 23 27.64 10.43 0.55
CA ARG A 23 28.15 9.25 -0.18
C ARG A 23 28.62 8.16 0.78
N ASN A 24 29.27 8.53 1.87
CA ASN A 24 29.76 7.59 2.89
C ASN A 24 28.59 6.97 3.67
N ALA A 25 27.56 7.75 4.01
CA ALA A 25 26.35 7.23 4.64
C ALA A 25 25.62 6.22 3.74
N VAL A 26 25.54 6.49 2.43
CA VAL A 26 25.03 5.51 1.46
C VAL A 26 25.90 4.24 1.47
N LYS A 27 27.22 4.35 1.39
CA LYS A 27 28.10 3.16 1.41
C LYS A 27 28.01 2.35 2.71
N ALA A 28 27.88 3.05 3.84
CA ALA A 28 27.80 2.43 5.17
C ALA A 28 26.41 1.89 5.50
N GLY A 29 25.37 2.25 4.74
CA GLY A 29 24.00 1.88 5.08
C GLY A 29 23.52 2.56 6.37
N SER A 30 23.94 3.81 6.61
CA SER A 30 23.62 4.56 7.83
C SER A 30 22.72 5.76 7.53
N GLU A 31 21.92 6.15 8.52
CA GLU A 31 21.16 7.40 8.47
C GLU A 31 22.10 8.61 8.54
N LEU A 32 21.74 9.70 7.85
CA LEU A 32 22.48 10.96 7.87
C LEU A 32 21.52 12.14 7.70
N THR A 33 21.64 13.15 8.56
CA THR A 33 21.04 14.47 8.35
C THR A 33 22.16 15.49 8.14
N VAL A 34 22.12 16.24 7.04
CA VAL A 34 23.07 17.29 6.72
C VAL A 34 22.38 18.52 6.15
N ARG A 35 22.94 19.69 6.44
CA ARG A 35 22.58 20.92 5.75
C ARG A 35 23.50 21.11 4.55
N ILE A 36 22.93 21.18 3.34
CA ILE A 36 23.67 21.29 2.08
C ILE A 36 23.13 22.48 1.27
N LEU A 37 24.03 23.23 0.63
CA LEU A 37 23.63 24.29 -0.30
C LEU A 37 23.24 23.66 -1.63
N ASN A 38 21.99 23.86 -2.04
CA ASN A 38 21.43 23.35 -3.29
C ASN A 38 20.94 24.48 -4.19
N TYR A 39 20.69 24.15 -5.46
CA TYR A 39 20.32 25.11 -6.49
C TYR A 39 19.02 24.69 -7.17
N THR A 40 18.11 25.63 -7.37
CA THR A 40 16.88 25.41 -8.15
C THR A 40 17.19 25.27 -9.65
N LYS A 41 16.21 24.85 -10.46
CA LYS A 41 16.35 24.78 -11.93
C LYS A 41 16.77 26.11 -12.57
N THR A 42 16.45 27.25 -11.93
CA THR A 42 16.81 28.59 -12.39
C THR A 42 18.16 29.07 -11.85
N GLY A 43 18.91 28.21 -11.16
CA GLY A 43 20.22 28.53 -10.58
C GLY A 43 20.17 29.32 -9.28
N LYS A 44 18.98 29.54 -8.67
CA LYS A 44 18.88 30.24 -7.38
C LYS A 44 19.38 29.32 -6.24
N PRO A 45 20.34 29.76 -5.41
CA PRO A 45 20.82 28.98 -4.27
C PRO A 45 19.78 28.97 -3.13
N PHE A 46 19.66 27.83 -2.46
CA PHE A 46 18.83 27.66 -1.27
C PHE A 46 19.48 26.63 -0.33
N TRP A 47 19.31 26.83 0.98
CA TRP A 47 19.80 25.89 1.97
C TRP A 47 18.81 24.74 2.12
N ASN A 48 19.24 23.53 1.82
CA ASN A 48 18.45 22.32 1.98
C ASN A 48 18.91 21.57 3.23
N MET A 49 17.99 21.31 4.16
CA MET A 49 18.20 20.29 5.18
C MET A 49 17.83 18.95 4.56
N PHE A 50 18.85 18.17 4.22
CA PHE A 50 18.71 16.86 3.59
C PHE A 50 18.88 15.77 4.64
N THR A 51 17.89 14.90 4.75
CA THR A 51 18.00 13.68 5.54
C THR A 51 17.88 12.46 4.65
N LEU A 52 18.80 11.52 4.86
CA LEU A 52 18.93 10.26 4.16
C LEU A 52 18.78 9.13 5.18
N ALA A 53 17.83 8.22 4.97
CA ALA A 53 17.67 7.04 5.79
C ALA A 53 17.69 5.75 4.94
N PRO A 54 18.47 4.72 5.31
CA PRO A 54 18.46 3.43 4.63
C PRO A 54 17.17 2.66 4.95
N MET A 55 16.62 1.98 3.95
CA MET A 55 15.56 0.99 4.13
C MET A 55 16.19 -0.40 4.12
N LEU A 56 16.18 -1.04 5.29
CA LEU A 56 16.78 -2.35 5.50
C LEU A 56 15.79 -3.46 5.11
N ASP A 57 16.31 -4.56 4.57
CA ASP A 57 15.53 -5.78 4.37
C ASP A 57 15.50 -6.67 5.63
N THR A 58 14.88 -7.84 5.52
CA THR A 58 14.77 -8.83 6.61
C THR A 58 16.12 -9.39 7.08
N ARG A 59 17.21 -9.15 6.34
CA ARG A 59 18.58 -9.55 6.69
C ARG A 59 19.41 -8.38 7.22
N GLY A 60 18.80 -7.21 7.41
CA GLY A 60 19.47 -6.00 7.88
C GLY A 60 20.29 -5.29 6.80
N GLN A 61 20.12 -5.64 5.52
CA GLN A 61 20.88 -5.03 4.42
C GLN A 61 20.08 -3.87 3.79
N ALA A 62 20.73 -2.73 3.59
CA ALA A 62 20.12 -1.56 2.94
C ALA A 62 19.80 -1.86 1.47
N ARG A 63 18.51 -1.93 1.13
CA ARG A 63 18.01 -2.16 -0.23
C ARG A 63 17.70 -0.87 -0.96
N PHE A 64 17.21 0.13 -0.24
CA PHE A 64 16.81 1.43 -0.77
C PHE A 64 17.18 2.55 0.22
N TYR A 65 17.06 3.80 -0.21
CA TYR A 65 17.22 4.97 0.67
C TYR A 65 16.05 5.93 0.47
N VAL A 66 15.57 6.50 1.57
CA VAL A 66 14.61 7.60 1.57
C VAL A 66 15.37 8.89 1.79
N GLY A 67 15.19 9.85 0.89
CA GLY A 67 15.72 11.20 1.00
C GLY A 67 14.60 12.20 1.27
N VAL A 68 14.66 12.94 2.36
CA VAL A 68 13.76 14.06 2.67
C VAL A 68 14.53 15.36 2.48
N GLN A 69 13.92 16.31 1.77
CA GLN A 69 14.48 17.63 1.49
C GLN A 69 13.57 18.70 2.07
N VAL A 70 14.13 19.58 2.89
CA VAL A 70 13.41 20.71 3.47
C VAL A 70 14.21 21.98 3.18
N ASP A 71 13.62 22.92 2.45
CA ASP A 71 14.20 24.25 2.27
C ASP A 71 14.19 24.99 3.62
N VAL A 72 15.38 25.34 4.11
CA VAL A 72 15.60 26.07 5.37
C VAL A 72 16.26 27.43 5.14
N THR A 73 16.13 27.98 3.92
CA THR A 73 16.60 29.34 3.61
C THR A 73 15.87 30.35 4.50
N ALA A 74 16.60 31.08 5.34
CA ALA A 74 16.01 32.09 6.22
C ALA A 74 15.34 33.19 5.38
N ALA A 75 14.13 33.59 5.76
CA ALA A 75 13.27 34.44 4.94
C ALA A 75 13.80 35.86 4.69
N ASN A 76 14.92 36.31 5.28
CA ASN A 76 15.28 37.73 5.23
C ASN A 76 16.77 38.09 5.40
N ASP A 77 17.72 37.24 4.99
CA ASP A 77 19.14 37.62 5.17
C ASP A 77 19.99 37.36 3.91
N LYS A 78 20.20 38.43 3.13
CA LYS A 78 21.10 38.46 1.97
C LYS A 78 22.59 38.33 2.38
N SER A 79 22.90 38.27 3.67
CA SER A 79 24.24 38.05 4.23
C SER A 79 24.54 36.59 4.60
N ALA A 80 23.55 35.69 4.56
CA ALA A 80 23.64 34.35 5.18
C ALA A 80 24.42 33.28 4.37
N TYR A 81 25.13 33.66 3.32
CA TYR A 81 25.85 32.73 2.45
C TYR A 81 27.28 32.40 2.92
N ARG A 82 27.73 32.92 4.07
CA ARG A 82 29.15 32.82 4.51
C ARG A 82 29.44 32.10 5.83
N GLN A 83 28.45 31.56 6.54
CA GLN A 83 28.73 30.89 7.82
C GLN A 83 28.14 29.48 7.92
N THR A 84 29.04 28.50 7.93
CA THR A 84 28.86 27.16 8.50
C THR A 84 28.73 27.28 10.03
N SER A 85 27.56 27.68 10.52
CA SER A 85 27.26 27.58 11.95
C SER A 85 26.66 26.19 12.22
N GLN A 86 27.41 25.34 12.90
CA GLN A 86 27.03 23.95 13.26
C GLN A 86 25.90 23.87 14.32
N ASP A 87 25.41 25.00 14.85
CA ASP A 87 24.56 25.00 16.06
C ASP A 87 23.04 25.06 15.82
N THR A 88 22.55 24.83 14.60
CA THR A 88 21.08 24.76 14.30
C THR A 88 20.59 23.39 13.84
N VAL A 89 21.43 22.35 13.92
CA VAL A 89 21.11 21.01 13.41
C VAL A 89 20.23 20.20 14.38
N ALA A 90 20.35 20.42 15.69
CA ALA A 90 19.66 19.59 16.69
C ALA A 90 18.13 19.78 16.73
N GLY A 91 17.65 21.04 16.72
CA GLY A 91 16.21 21.33 16.83
C GLY A 91 15.39 21.02 15.57
N LYS A 92 15.99 21.19 14.39
CA LYS A 92 15.33 20.91 13.09
C LYS A 92 15.53 19.46 12.60
N GLY A 93 16.55 18.76 13.10
CA GLY A 93 16.73 17.33 12.86
C GLY A 93 15.58 16.47 13.40
N HIS A 94 14.97 16.87 14.51
CA HIS A 94 13.79 16.19 15.07
C HIS A 94 12.56 16.29 14.15
N GLN A 95 12.38 17.43 13.47
CA GLN A 95 11.32 17.59 12.47
C GLN A 95 11.58 16.73 11.23
N ALA A 96 12.84 16.63 10.78
CA ALA A 96 13.20 15.77 9.66
C ALA A 96 13.05 14.28 9.98
N ALA A 97 13.44 13.84 11.18
CA ALA A 97 13.20 12.48 11.67
C ALA A 97 11.69 12.18 11.80
N GLY A 98 10.88 13.15 12.25
CA GLY A 98 9.43 13.06 12.27
C GLY A 98 8.81 12.92 10.87
N LEU A 99 9.31 13.67 9.88
CA LEU A 99 8.89 13.56 8.48
C LEU A 99 9.29 12.22 7.86
N ILE A 100 10.47 11.69 8.21
CA ILE A 100 10.89 10.35 7.78
C ILE A 100 10.04 9.29 8.42
N SER A 101 9.80 9.36 9.73
CA SER A 101 8.90 8.43 10.42
C SER A 101 7.49 8.47 9.81
N THR A 102 6.96 9.66 9.54
CA THR A 102 5.66 9.85 8.89
C THR A 102 5.67 9.30 7.45
N ALA A 103 6.74 9.52 6.69
CA ALA A 103 6.88 9.01 5.33
C ALA A 103 7.04 7.49 5.31
N LEU A 104 7.83 6.91 6.24
CA LEU A 104 7.98 5.47 6.43
C LEU A 104 6.66 4.85 6.88
N GLN A 105 5.91 5.49 7.78
CA GLN A 105 4.60 5.04 8.23
C GLN A 105 3.56 5.11 7.10
N GLY A 106 3.56 6.19 6.33
CA GLY A 106 2.79 6.33 5.08
C GLY A 106 3.27 5.42 3.95
N MET A 107 4.45 4.81 4.08
CA MET A 107 4.97 3.74 3.21
C MET A 107 4.74 2.34 3.82
N GLY A 108 4.16 2.22 5.02
CA GLY A 108 3.88 0.94 5.69
C GLY A 108 5.15 0.28 6.22
N MET A 109 6.18 1.08 6.51
CA MET A 109 7.51 0.67 6.98
C MET A 109 7.80 1.19 8.40
N GLY A 110 6.87 1.92 9.02
CA GLY A 110 6.92 2.31 10.44
C GLY A 110 5.91 1.51 11.25
N GLY A 111 6.39 0.65 12.16
CA GLY A 111 5.55 -0.30 12.91
C GLY A 111 5.13 -1.51 12.08
N ASN A 112 4.41 -2.46 12.70
CA ASN A 112 3.87 -3.62 11.99
C ASN A 112 2.66 -3.17 11.16
N ALA A 113 2.87 -2.88 9.87
CA ALA A 113 1.84 -2.36 8.97
C ALA A 113 0.55 -3.20 8.92
N TRP A 114 0.64 -4.48 9.30
CA TRP A 114 -0.48 -5.41 9.31
C TRP A 114 -1.38 -5.27 10.55
N GLU A 115 -0.93 -4.63 11.63
CA GLU A 115 -1.71 -4.42 12.86
C GLU A 115 -2.93 -3.51 12.63
N GLY A 116 -2.83 -2.59 11.66
CA GLY A 116 -3.95 -1.71 11.31
C GLY A 116 -5.10 -2.42 10.59
N ILE A 117 -4.90 -3.66 10.12
CA ILE A 117 -5.95 -4.45 9.48
C ILE A 117 -6.62 -5.31 10.57
N PRO A 118 -7.91 -5.10 10.88
CA PRO A 118 -8.56 -5.89 11.91
C PRO A 118 -8.58 -7.37 11.51
N THR A 119 -8.70 -8.25 12.50
CA THR A 119 -8.87 -9.69 12.27
C THR A 119 -10.21 -10.08 12.89
N ALA A 120 -11.30 -9.79 12.17
CA ALA A 120 -12.66 -9.96 12.64
C ALA A 120 -13.64 -10.12 11.47
N ILE A 121 -14.84 -10.62 11.77
CA ILE A 121 -15.98 -10.53 10.87
C ILE A 121 -16.38 -9.06 10.73
N MET A 122 -16.53 -8.61 9.48
CA MET A 122 -16.94 -7.26 9.16
C MET A 122 -18.40 -7.05 9.52
N GLN A 123 -18.77 -5.80 9.84
CA GLN A 123 -20.17 -5.47 10.01
C GLN A 123 -20.92 -5.74 8.72
N ARG A 124 -22.06 -6.44 8.84
CA ARG A 124 -22.91 -6.76 7.70
C ARG A 124 -23.42 -5.46 7.08
N LYS A 125 -23.12 -5.31 5.80
CA LYS A 125 -23.52 -4.14 5.02
C LYS A 125 -25.01 -4.17 4.68
N PRO A 126 -25.72 -3.03 4.65
CA PRO A 126 -27.13 -2.91 4.26
C PRO A 126 -27.51 -3.67 2.98
N HIS A 127 -26.71 -3.60 1.91
CA HIS A 127 -26.99 -4.31 0.65
C HIS A 127 -26.92 -5.84 0.77
N LYS A 128 -26.30 -6.36 1.85
CA LYS A 128 -26.18 -7.78 2.19
C LYS A 128 -27.02 -8.15 3.42
N ALA A 129 -28.05 -7.37 3.77
CA ALA A 129 -28.85 -7.61 4.98
C ALA A 129 -29.46 -9.03 5.07
N ALA A 130 -29.81 -9.65 3.94
CA ALA A 130 -30.36 -11.00 3.89
C ALA A 130 -29.31 -12.11 3.66
N ASP A 131 -28.03 -11.75 3.55
CA ASP A 131 -26.98 -12.69 3.16
C ASP A 131 -26.73 -13.75 4.26
N LEU A 132 -26.94 -15.02 3.89
CA LEU A 132 -26.75 -16.18 4.76
C LEU A 132 -25.27 -16.47 5.04
N ALA A 133 -24.36 -15.98 4.20
CA ALA A 133 -22.92 -16.16 4.38
C ALA A 133 -22.44 -15.52 5.70
N TYR A 134 -22.94 -14.33 6.05
CA TYR A 134 -22.65 -13.70 7.34
C TYR A 134 -23.16 -14.53 8.52
N LYS A 135 -24.35 -15.14 8.40
CA LYS A 135 -24.91 -15.98 9.46
C LYS A 135 -24.08 -17.25 9.64
N ALA A 136 -23.64 -17.86 8.55
CA ALA A 136 -22.79 -19.06 8.60
C ALA A 136 -21.44 -18.78 9.26
N LEU A 137 -20.80 -17.65 8.92
CA LEU A 137 -19.54 -17.23 9.55
C LEU A 137 -19.72 -16.94 11.04
N ALA A 138 -20.79 -16.24 11.42
CA ALA A 138 -21.09 -15.97 12.82
C ALA A 138 -21.41 -17.25 13.62
N ALA A 139 -22.13 -18.20 13.03
CA ALA A 139 -22.41 -19.50 13.65
C ALA A 139 -21.12 -20.31 13.86
N MET A 140 -20.22 -20.32 12.87
CA MET A 140 -18.90 -20.94 13.01
C MET A 140 -18.08 -20.28 14.13
N GLU A 141 -18.06 -18.94 14.18
CA GLU A 141 -17.33 -18.24 15.24
C GLU A 141 -17.91 -18.49 16.63
N ALA A 142 -19.23 -18.61 16.75
CA ALA A 142 -19.89 -18.97 18.00
C ALA A 142 -19.59 -20.40 18.44
N ALA A 143 -19.39 -21.34 17.51
CA ALA A 143 -19.15 -22.75 17.79
C ALA A 143 -17.67 -23.07 18.09
N GLU A 144 -16.74 -22.54 17.29
CA GLU A 144 -15.30 -22.89 17.34
C GLU A 144 -14.41 -21.73 17.83
N GLY A 145 -15.01 -20.59 18.17
CA GLY A 145 -14.30 -19.36 18.53
C GLY A 145 -13.81 -18.60 17.31
N LYS A 146 -12.89 -17.64 17.54
CA LYS A 146 -12.40 -16.70 16.51
C LYS A 146 -12.03 -17.42 15.21
N LEU A 147 -12.55 -16.92 14.09
CA LEU A 147 -12.32 -17.52 12.78
C LEU A 147 -10.83 -17.62 12.43
N LYS A 148 -10.44 -18.76 11.85
CA LYS A 148 -9.08 -19.07 11.39
C LYS A 148 -9.13 -19.78 10.05
N LEU A 149 -8.00 -19.80 9.34
CA LEU A 149 -7.87 -20.45 8.04
C LEU A 149 -8.33 -21.93 8.03
N PRO A 150 -8.07 -22.76 9.06
CA PRO A 150 -8.55 -24.14 9.09
C PRO A 150 -10.07 -24.31 8.98
N HIS A 151 -10.88 -23.32 9.39
CA HIS A 151 -12.35 -23.39 9.25
C HIS A 151 -12.80 -23.32 7.77
N PHE A 152 -11.87 -23.06 6.84
CA PHE A 152 -12.13 -22.98 5.41
C PHE A 152 -11.42 -24.12 4.68
N ARG A 153 -12.21 -25.01 4.06
CA ARG A 153 -11.70 -26.09 3.22
C ARG A 153 -11.46 -25.57 1.81
N ARG A 154 -10.22 -25.67 1.33
CA ARG A 154 -9.89 -25.34 -0.07
C ARG A 154 -10.61 -26.28 -1.04
N VAL A 155 -11.25 -25.69 -2.06
CA VAL A 155 -11.96 -26.40 -3.13
C VAL A 155 -11.15 -26.36 -4.42
N LYS A 156 -10.77 -25.16 -4.88
CA LYS A 156 -10.07 -24.95 -6.16
C LYS A 156 -9.35 -23.60 -6.18
N GLN A 157 -8.23 -23.48 -6.88
CA GLN A 157 -7.64 -22.17 -7.19
C GLN A 157 -8.47 -21.42 -8.25
N LEU A 158 -8.85 -20.19 -7.94
CA LEU A 158 -9.58 -19.31 -8.86
C LEU A 158 -8.63 -18.45 -9.69
N GLY A 159 -7.54 -17.97 -9.09
CA GLY A 159 -6.59 -17.10 -9.78
C GLY A 159 -5.27 -16.93 -9.03
N ALA A 160 -4.28 -16.43 -9.75
CA ALA A 160 -2.98 -16.01 -9.22
C ALA A 160 -2.68 -14.61 -9.78
N GLY A 161 -2.64 -13.60 -8.92
CA GLY A 161 -2.37 -12.21 -9.28
C GLY A 161 -0.98 -11.74 -8.86
N ASP A 162 -0.65 -10.49 -9.19
CA ASP A 162 0.63 -9.82 -8.84
C ASP A 162 0.93 -9.80 -7.32
N VAL A 163 -0.11 -9.86 -6.50
CA VAL A 163 -0.03 -9.59 -5.05
C VAL A 163 -0.47 -10.80 -4.21
N GLY A 164 -0.91 -11.90 -4.84
CA GLY A 164 -1.37 -13.07 -4.10
C GLY A 164 -2.20 -14.07 -4.89
N LEU A 165 -2.55 -15.16 -4.21
CA LEU A 165 -3.36 -16.26 -4.74
C LEU A 165 -4.82 -16.10 -4.31
N VAL A 166 -5.75 -16.50 -5.17
CA VAL A 166 -7.18 -16.53 -4.84
C VAL A 166 -7.66 -17.96 -4.95
N ASP A 167 -8.16 -18.50 -3.84
CA ASP A 167 -8.74 -19.84 -3.75
C ASP A 167 -10.24 -19.77 -3.47
N LEU A 168 -10.99 -20.62 -4.15
CA LEU A 168 -12.34 -21.00 -3.75
C LEU A 168 -12.24 -21.91 -2.54
N VAL A 169 -12.96 -21.55 -1.48
CA VAL A 169 -13.05 -22.32 -0.25
C VAL A 169 -14.50 -22.54 0.13
N GLN A 170 -14.73 -23.57 0.93
CA GLN A 170 -16.02 -23.86 1.55
C GLN A 170 -15.85 -23.79 3.07
N LEU A 171 -16.75 -23.08 3.74
CA LEU A 171 -16.76 -23.02 5.20
C LEU A 171 -17.17 -24.40 5.74
N GLN A 172 -16.36 -24.96 6.64
CA GLN A 172 -16.60 -26.28 7.21
C GLN A 172 -17.99 -26.37 7.86
N GLY A 173 -18.64 -27.53 7.76
CA GLY A 173 -19.99 -27.71 8.31
C GLY A 173 -21.10 -26.92 7.59
N SER A 174 -20.82 -26.27 6.46
CA SER A 174 -21.81 -25.53 5.68
C SER A 174 -21.62 -25.72 4.17
N GLU A 175 -22.64 -25.39 3.38
CA GLU A 175 -22.56 -25.34 1.91
C GLU A 175 -22.05 -23.99 1.38
N HIS A 176 -21.75 -23.03 2.26
CA HIS A 176 -21.36 -21.69 1.86
C HIS A 176 -19.92 -21.63 1.35
N LYS A 177 -19.78 -21.06 0.14
CA LYS A 177 -18.50 -20.89 -0.56
C LYS A 177 -18.05 -19.44 -0.52
N PHE A 178 -16.74 -19.27 -0.44
CA PHE A 178 -16.07 -17.97 -0.37
C PHE A 178 -14.84 -17.96 -1.28
N ALA A 179 -14.41 -16.77 -1.66
CA ALA A 179 -13.10 -16.56 -2.28
C ALA A 179 -12.13 -16.05 -1.20
N ILE A 180 -11.03 -16.77 -0.96
CA ILE A 180 -9.95 -16.31 -0.08
C ILE A 180 -8.79 -15.81 -0.93
N LYS A 181 -8.50 -14.51 -0.81
CA LYS A 181 -7.27 -13.92 -1.35
C LYS A 181 -6.18 -13.99 -0.28
N THR A 182 -5.09 -14.69 -0.57
CA THR A 182 -3.95 -14.91 0.33
C THR A 182 -2.73 -14.14 -0.15
N LEU A 183 -2.13 -13.35 0.76
CA LEU A 183 -0.95 -12.52 0.50
C LEU A 183 0.18 -12.91 1.47
N GLU A 184 1.39 -13.19 0.98
CA GLU A 184 2.57 -13.42 1.81
C GLU A 184 3.17 -12.08 2.26
N LYS A 185 3.16 -11.82 3.57
CA LYS A 185 3.60 -10.55 4.17
C LYS A 185 5.05 -10.19 3.78
N ARG A 186 5.94 -11.18 3.76
CA ARG A 186 7.35 -11.00 3.37
C ARG A 186 7.47 -10.58 1.92
N GLU A 187 6.76 -11.24 1.01
CA GLU A 187 6.75 -10.89 -0.41
C GLU A 187 6.24 -9.46 -0.61
N MET A 188 5.20 -9.04 0.13
CA MET A 188 4.67 -7.68 0.05
C MET A 188 5.69 -6.62 0.44
N HIS A 189 6.53 -6.90 1.44
CA HIS A 189 7.65 -6.03 1.82
C HIS A 189 8.73 -6.05 0.74
N GLU A 190 9.17 -7.25 0.32
CA GLU A 190 10.25 -7.41 -0.64
C GLU A 190 9.96 -6.74 -2.00
N ARG A 191 8.67 -6.71 -2.40
CA ARG A 191 8.21 -6.12 -3.65
C ARG A 191 7.65 -4.70 -3.52
N ASN A 192 7.76 -4.07 -2.35
CA ASN A 192 7.21 -2.74 -2.06
C ASN A 192 5.71 -2.61 -2.39
N LYS A 193 4.91 -3.63 -2.04
CA LYS A 193 3.46 -3.67 -2.29
C LYS A 193 2.61 -3.43 -1.05
N VAL A 194 3.22 -3.25 0.13
CA VAL A 194 2.51 -3.04 1.41
C VAL A 194 1.45 -1.93 1.30
N GLN A 195 1.82 -0.75 0.79
CA GLN A 195 0.84 0.34 0.61
C GLN A 195 -0.33 -0.03 -0.29
N ARG A 196 -0.07 -0.76 -1.37
CA ARG A 196 -1.15 -1.22 -2.26
C ARG A 196 -2.12 -2.12 -1.51
N VAL A 197 -1.62 -2.98 -0.62
CA VAL A 197 -2.46 -3.86 0.20
C VAL A 197 -3.24 -3.07 1.26
N LEU A 198 -2.64 -2.06 1.89
CA LEU A 198 -3.33 -1.20 2.85
C LEU A 198 -4.46 -0.40 2.18
N THR A 199 -4.20 0.17 1.00
CA THR A 199 -5.22 0.85 0.20
C THR A 199 -6.33 -0.12 -0.20
N GLU A 200 -5.99 -1.33 -0.67
CA GLU A 200 -6.98 -2.35 -1.00
C GLU A 200 -7.85 -2.74 0.21
N SER A 201 -7.23 -2.94 1.37
CA SER A 201 -7.94 -3.23 2.62
C SER A 201 -8.91 -2.08 2.97
N GLN A 202 -8.46 -0.83 2.88
CA GLN A 202 -9.28 0.34 3.17
C GLN A 202 -10.50 0.42 2.23
N ILE A 203 -10.30 0.19 0.93
CA ILE A 203 -11.38 0.18 -0.07
C ILE A 203 -12.38 -0.92 0.25
N LEU A 204 -11.90 -2.17 0.40
CA LEU A 204 -12.76 -3.33 0.64
C LEU A 204 -13.61 -3.16 1.89
N MET A 205 -13.07 -2.56 2.94
CA MET A 205 -13.79 -2.33 4.20
C MET A 205 -14.80 -1.17 4.10
N ALA A 206 -14.53 -0.16 3.28
CA ALA A 206 -15.42 0.99 3.09
C ALA A 206 -16.64 0.68 2.21
N VAL A 207 -16.44 -0.11 1.16
CA VAL A 207 -17.44 -0.36 0.11
C VAL A 207 -18.71 -1.05 0.64
N ASP A 208 -19.85 -0.55 0.17
CA ASP A 208 -21.22 -0.99 0.46
C ASP A 208 -22.05 -0.83 -0.82
N HIS A 209 -21.92 -1.78 -1.75
CA HIS A 209 -22.53 -1.67 -3.08
C HIS A 209 -22.80 -3.06 -3.70
N PRO A 210 -23.97 -3.29 -4.33
CA PRO A 210 -24.36 -4.60 -4.87
C PRO A 210 -23.49 -5.11 -6.02
N PHE A 211 -22.85 -4.22 -6.77
CA PHE A 211 -21.99 -4.57 -7.90
C PHE A 211 -20.50 -4.56 -7.56
N LEU A 212 -20.15 -4.56 -6.27
CA LEU A 212 -18.77 -4.69 -5.80
C LEU A 212 -18.66 -5.89 -4.84
N PRO A 213 -17.62 -6.73 -4.97
CA PRO A 213 -17.43 -7.87 -4.07
C PRO A 213 -17.35 -7.44 -2.62
N THR A 214 -18.11 -8.13 -1.77
CA THR A 214 -18.11 -7.87 -0.33
C THR A 214 -16.98 -8.64 0.35
N VAL A 215 -16.24 -7.98 1.24
CA VAL A 215 -15.33 -8.67 2.18
C VAL A 215 -16.10 -9.02 3.46
N TYR A 216 -16.10 -10.29 3.82
CA TYR A 216 -16.80 -10.78 5.01
C TYR A 216 -15.95 -10.74 6.25
N CYS A 217 -14.68 -11.14 6.14
CA CYS A 217 -13.73 -11.10 7.24
C CYS A 217 -12.29 -11.09 6.73
N THR A 218 -11.38 -10.75 7.63
CA THR A 218 -9.93 -10.75 7.41
C THR A 218 -9.29 -11.69 8.43
N LEU A 219 -8.39 -12.54 7.95
CA LEU A 219 -7.64 -13.48 8.79
C LEU A 219 -6.16 -13.16 8.66
N GLN A 220 -5.43 -13.27 9.76
CA GLN A 220 -4.00 -13.03 9.78
C GLN A 220 -3.25 -14.16 10.46
N THR A 221 -2.07 -14.47 9.92
CA THR A 221 -1.02 -15.25 10.58
C THR A 221 0.25 -14.41 10.62
N ASP A 222 1.32 -14.95 11.19
CA ASP A 222 2.62 -14.25 11.21
C ASP A 222 3.18 -14.03 9.79
N THR A 223 2.81 -14.89 8.85
CA THR A 223 3.37 -14.90 7.49
C THR A 223 2.38 -14.44 6.43
N HIS A 224 1.07 -14.54 6.67
CA HIS A 224 0.05 -14.30 5.64
C HIS A 224 -1.07 -13.37 6.12
N LEU A 225 -1.64 -12.65 5.15
CA LEU A 225 -2.91 -11.92 5.27
C LEU A 225 -3.92 -12.57 4.32
N HIS A 226 -5.13 -12.79 4.81
CA HIS A 226 -6.21 -13.39 4.04
C HIS A 226 -7.43 -12.47 4.05
N PHE A 227 -7.97 -12.17 2.87
CA PHE A 227 -9.28 -11.55 2.71
C PHE A 227 -10.29 -12.64 2.34
N VAL A 228 -11.30 -12.86 3.18
CA VAL A 228 -12.42 -13.76 2.90
C VAL A 228 -13.53 -12.94 2.27
N MET A 229 -13.82 -13.23 1.01
CA MET A 229 -14.65 -12.39 0.14
C MET A 229 -15.78 -13.22 -0.49
N GLU A 230 -16.74 -12.49 -1.06
CA GLU A 230 -17.77 -13.04 -1.93
C GLU A 230 -17.19 -13.86 -3.08
N PHE A 231 -17.73 -15.06 -3.26
CA PHE A 231 -17.45 -15.89 -4.41
C PHE A 231 -18.51 -15.64 -5.49
N CYS A 232 -18.09 -15.05 -6.61
CA CYS A 232 -18.93 -14.87 -7.79
C CYS A 232 -18.76 -16.08 -8.73
N ASP A 233 -19.77 -16.94 -8.79
CA ASP A 233 -19.76 -18.19 -9.55
C ASP A 233 -19.89 -17.99 -11.08
N GLY A 234 -20.32 -16.81 -11.52
CA GLY A 234 -20.44 -16.44 -12.95
C GLY A 234 -19.12 -16.27 -13.71
N GLY A 235 -17.98 -16.29 -13.02
CA GLY A 235 -16.65 -16.13 -13.63
C GLY A 235 -16.38 -14.71 -14.16
N GLU A 236 -15.38 -14.59 -15.05
CA GLU A 236 -14.93 -13.30 -15.57
C GLU A 236 -15.64 -12.89 -16.86
N LEU A 237 -15.99 -11.61 -16.99
CA LEU A 237 -16.60 -11.05 -18.21
C LEU A 237 -15.71 -11.24 -19.45
N TYR A 238 -14.39 -11.20 -19.29
CA TYR A 238 -13.43 -11.47 -20.37
C TYR A 238 -13.53 -12.92 -20.87
N GLY A 239 -13.66 -13.87 -19.93
CA GLY A 239 -13.90 -15.28 -20.25
C GLY A 239 -15.22 -15.46 -20.99
N LEU A 240 -16.28 -14.81 -20.53
CA LEU A 240 -17.58 -14.81 -21.20
C LEU A 240 -17.49 -14.22 -22.62
N LEU A 241 -16.81 -13.10 -22.81
CA LEU A 241 -16.64 -12.48 -24.12
C LEU A 241 -15.89 -13.40 -25.09
N ASN A 242 -14.83 -14.05 -24.62
CA ASN A 242 -14.03 -14.98 -25.44
C ASN A 242 -14.78 -16.26 -25.81
N SER A 243 -15.74 -16.70 -25.00
CA SER A 243 -16.58 -17.86 -25.33
C SER A 243 -17.68 -17.54 -26.34
N GLN A 244 -17.98 -16.26 -26.59
CA GLN A 244 -19.00 -15.89 -27.57
C GLN A 244 -18.52 -16.02 -29.02
N PRO A 245 -19.43 -16.35 -29.96
CA PRO A 245 -19.14 -16.29 -31.39
C PRO A 245 -18.57 -14.92 -31.79
N LYS A 246 -17.47 -14.93 -32.54
CA LYS A 246 -16.75 -13.73 -32.99
C LYS A 246 -16.29 -12.79 -31.87
N LYS A 247 -16.26 -13.25 -30.60
CA LYS A 247 -15.95 -12.44 -29.42
C LYS A 247 -16.85 -11.21 -29.27
N ARG A 248 -18.17 -11.38 -29.48
CA ARG A 248 -19.16 -10.29 -29.39
C ARG A 248 -20.32 -10.69 -28.51
N LEU A 249 -20.74 -9.77 -27.64
CA LEU A 249 -21.98 -9.87 -26.87
C LEU A 249 -23.10 -9.12 -27.60
N LYS A 250 -24.33 -9.57 -27.40
CA LYS A 250 -25.53 -8.85 -27.87
C LYS A 250 -25.60 -7.49 -27.17
N GLU A 251 -26.05 -6.47 -27.89
CA GLU A 251 -26.13 -5.10 -27.37
C GLU A 251 -26.90 -5.01 -26.05
N ALA A 252 -28.01 -5.73 -25.92
CA ALA A 252 -28.79 -5.77 -24.68
C ALA A 252 -27.97 -6.27 -23.47
N HIS A 253 -27.10 -7.27 -23.65
CA HIS A 253 -26.23 -7.78 -22.58
C HIS A 253 -25.12 -6.79 -22.26
N VAL A 254 -24.53 -6.15 -23.29
CA VAL A 254 -23.52 -5.10 -23.09
C VAL A 254 -24.11 -3.94 -22.28
N ARG A 255 -25.30 -3.47 -22.63
CA ARG A 255 -26.00 -2.41 -21.90
C ARG A 255 -26.24 -2.77 -20.44
N PHE A 256 -26.60 -4.02 -20.15
CA PHE A 256 -26.79 -4.52 -18.79
C PHE A 256 -25.48 -4.47 -18.00
N TYR A 257 -24.40 -5.11 -18.47
CA TYR A 257 -23.12 -5.14 -17.75
C TYR A 257 -22.49 -3.75 -17.61
N VAL A 258 -22.58 -2.91 -18.65
CA VAL A 258 -22.06 -1.55 -18.61
C VAL A 258 -22.82 -0.72 -17.57
N ALA A 259 -24.14 -0.89 -17.42
CA ALA A 259 -24.89 -0.20 -16.38
C ALA A 259 -24.40 -0.58 -14.97
N GLU A 260 -24.21 -1.87 -14.69
CA GLU A 260 -23.70 -2.34 -13.38
C GLU A 260 -22.30 -1.81 -13.08
N VAL A 261 -21.38 -1.88 -14.07
CA VAL A 261 -20.01 -1.37 -13.94
C VAL A 261 -20.00 0.15 -13.73
N LEU A 262 -20.81 0.90 -14.47
CA LEU A 262 -20.89 2.36 -14.32
C LEU A 262 -21.40 2.75 -12.94
N MET A 263 -22.42 2.06 -12.41
CA MET A 263 -22.91 2.29 -11.05
C MET A 263 -21.82 2.03 -10.01
N ALA A 264 -21.09 0.93 -10.14
CA ALA A 264 -19.98 0.59 -9.24
C ALA A 264 -18.84 1.63 -9.30
N LEU A 265 -18.45 2.07 -10.49
CA LEU A 265 -17.40 3.07 -10.68
C LEU A 265 -17.83 4.45 -10.14
N GLN A 266 -19.07 4.87 -10.42
CA GLN A 266 -19.62 6.11 -9.88
C GLN A 266 -19.57 6.10 -8.35
N TYR A 267 -19.98 4.98 -7.74
CA TYR A 267 -19.92 4.81 -6.30
C TYR A 267 -18.48 4.91 -5.75
N LEU A 268 -17.51 4.22 -6.36
CA LEU A 268 -16.10 4.31 -5.96
C LEU A 268 -15.56 5.73 -6.07
N HIS A 269 -15.88 6.43 -7.16
CA HIS A 269 -15.46 7.81 -7.38
C HIS A 269 -16.04 8.77 -6.34
N LEU A 270 -17.30 8.56 -5.91
CA LEU A 270 -17.93 9.35 -4.84
C LEU A 270 -17.24 9.13 -3.47
N LEU A 271 -16.68 7.94 -3.23
CA LEU A 271 -15.85 7.64 -2.06
C LEU A 271 -14.41 8.19 -2.18
N GLY A 272 -14.04 8.78 -3.32
CA GLY A 272 -12.69 9.29 -3.58
C GLY A 272 -11.70 8.23 -4.05
N PHE A 273 -12.16 7.03 -4.42
CA PHE A 273 -11.32 5.97 -4.97
C PHE A 273 -11.33 5.99 -6.49
N VAL A 274 -10.15 5.81 -7.10
CA VAL A 274 -10.00 5.72 -8.56
C VAL A 274 -9.53 4.31 -8.91
N TYR A 275 -10.32 3.58 -9.69
CA TYR A 275 -9.92 2.29 -10.24
C TYR A 275 -8.94 2.49 -11.40
N ARG A 276 -7.83 1.74 -11.41
CA ARG A 276 -6.75 1.83 -12.42
C ARG A 276 -6.31 0.45 -12.87
#